data_AF-K0RFR8-F1
#
_entry.id   AF-K0RFR8-F1
#
_cell.length_a   1.000
_cell.length_b   1.000
_cell.length_c   1.000
_cell.angle_alpha   90.00
_cell.angle_beta   90.00
_cell.angle_gamma   90.00
#
_symmetry.space_group_name_H-M   'P 1'
#
loop_
_entity.id
_entity.type
_entity.pdbx_description
1 polymer ?
#
loop_
_entity_poly.entity_id
_entity_poly.type
_entity_poly.pdbx_seq_one_letter_code
_entity_poly.pdbx_strand_id
1 'polypeptide(L)'
;MGSGRESAMLSGYEMLNKPLSRALSYRNASWAGELLRDDLVSKAATIDLEGNGMFSNESPIIAEFLASNPPLASLLLKGNCFDDADAALLADSLSSNTTLRVLDFDGNNIQQEGRLAFLRAIFDVSSLAACAASNHTCRIQGLGQVLCLNCYDEPCDNKWEKIFAILALSGQDSFTNTALLSEVPASLMPVLLHRANDQDEIVTGIADLYLELIDARRCKKHDVWDDLGNKKALSCVYDLIRSWVVPSIYV
;
A
#
# COMPACT_ATOMS: atom_id res chain seq x y z
N MET A 1 -37.11 -45.27 -19.89
CA MET A 1 -35.95 -44.68 -20.57
C MET A 1 -35.69 -43.34 -19.92
N GLY A 2 -34.54 -43.21 -19.26
CA GLY A 2 -34.28 -42.21 -18.22
C GLY A 2 -33.92 -40.82 -18.75
N SER A 3 -34.34 -39.80 -18.00
CA SER A 3 -33.92 -38.41 -18.14
C SER A 3 -32.56 -38.21 -17.47
N GLY A 4 -31.50 -38.03 -18.28
CA GLY A 4 -30.20 -37.58 -17.82
C GLY A 4 -30.11 -36.06 -17.95
N ARG A 5 -29.93 -35.36 -16.83
CA ARG A 5 -29.47 -33.96 -16.80
C ARG A 5 -27.95 -33.99 -17.05
N GLU A 6 -27.51 -33.59 -18.25
CA GLU A 6 -26.10 -33.33 -18.52
C GLU A 6 -25.79 -31.84 -18.35
N SER A 7 -24.95 -31.59 -17.36
CA SER A 7 -24.21 -30.35 -17.12
C SER A 7 -23.23 -30.11 -18.27
N ALA A 8 -23.43 -29.05 -19.04
CA ALA A 8 -22.43 -28.55 -19.98
C ALA A 8 -21.80 -27.27 -19.42
N MET A 9 -20.55 -27.42 -18.97
CA MET A 9 -19.58 -26.35 -18.72
C MET A 9 -19.58 -25.35 -19.88
N LEU A 10 -19.89 -24.09 -19.60
CA LEU A 10 -19.54 -22.97 -20.48
C LEU A 10 -18.07 -22.61 -20.17
N SER A 11 -17.21 -22.66 -21.18
CA SER A 11 -15.79 -22.33 -21.04
C SER A 11 -15.60 -20.82 -20.89
N GLY A 12 -14.59 -20.41 -20.12
CA GLY A 12 -14.30 -19.03 -19.68
C GLY A 12 -14.07 -17.97 -20.77
N TYR A 13 -14.37 -18.26 -22.04
CA TYR A 13 -14.29 -17.29 -23.15
C TYR A 13 -15.60 -16.49 -23.38
N GLU A 14 -16.75 -16.95 -22.89
CA GLU A 14 -18.03 -16.22 -23.09
C GLU A 14 -18.34 -15.19 -21.99
N MET A 15 -17.56 -15.13 -20.90
CA MET A 15 -17.80 -14.18 -19.78
C MET A 15 -17.13 -12.81 -19.93
N LEU A 16 -16.20 -12.63 -20.87
CA LEU A 16 -15.43 -11.40 -21.03
C LEU A 16 -16.16 -10.25 -21.75
N ASN A 17 -17.49 -10.24 -21.80
CA ASN A 17 -18.19 -9.16 -22.48
C ASN A 17 -19.59 -8.88 -21.92
N LYS A 18 -19.64 -7.84 -21.09
CA LYS A 18 -20.70 -6.80 -21.03
C LYS A 18 -20.33 -5.85 -19.87
N PRO A 19 -19.49 -4.81 -20.08
CA PRO A 19 -19.62 -3.81 -21.14
C PRO A 19 -18.26 -3.35 -21.75
N LEU A 20 -17.69 -4.16 -22.64
CA LEU A 20 -16.65 -3.75 -23.62
C LEU A 20 -17.05 -4.13 -25.07
N SER A 21 -18.23 -4.75 -25.23
CA SER A 21 -18.73 -5.38 -26.47
C SER A 21 -19.13 -4.42 -27.59
N ARG A 22 -18.92 -3.11 -27.44
CA ARG A 22 -19.31 -2.11 -28.44
C ARG A 22 -18.15 -1.42 -29.15
N ALA A 23 -16.90 -1.62 -28.72
CA ALA A 23 -15.75 -0.90 -29.27
C ALA A 23 -14.95 -1.67 -30.35
N LEU A 24 -14.98 -3.01 -30.39
CA LEU A 24 -14.12 -3.79 -31.30
C LEU A 24 -14.89 -4.51 -32.42
N SER A 25 -15.78 -3.79 -33.11
CA SER A 25 -16.49 -4.31 -34.29
C SER A 25 -15.70 -4.18 -35.61
N TYR A 26 -14.45 -3.67 -35.63
CA TYR A 26 -13.73 -3.49 -36.90
C TYR A 26 -12.33 -4.11 -36.90
N ARG A 27 -12.08 -4.81 -38.01
CA ARG A 27 -11.08 -5.85 -38.24
C ARG A 27 -9.63 -5.34 -38.24
N ASN A 28 -8.77 -6.17 -37.65
CA ASN A 28 -7.37 -6.53 -37.98
C ASN A 28 -6.54 -6.59 -36.70
N ALA A 29 -5.78 -7.66 -36.47
CA ALA A 29 -5.17 -7.96 -35.18
C ALA A 29 -3.73 -7.41 -34.99
N SER A 30 -3.31 -6.43 -35.80
CA SER A 30 -1.96 -5.83 -35.70
C SER A 30 -1.97 -4.42 -35.10
N TRP A 31 -2.94 -3.58 -35.44
CA TRP A 31 -3.09 -2.22 -34.91
C TRP A 31 -3.63 -2.19 -33.46
N ALA A 32 -4.35 -3.22 -33.01
CA ALA A 32 -4.96 -3.24 -31.68
C ALA A 32 -3.92 -3.28 -30.54
N GLY A 33 -2.77 -3.94 -30.74
CA GLY A 33 -1.67 -3.96 -29.77
C GLY A 33 -0.89 -2.64 -29.69
N GLU A 34 -0.82 -1.90 -30.81
CA GLU A 34 -0.20 -0.58 -30.88
C GLU A 34 -1.15 0.52 -30.35
N LEU A 35 -2.45 0.43 -30.65
CA LEU A 35 -3.47 1.33 -30.10
C LEU A 35 -3.66 1.14 -28.58
N LEU A 36 -3.62 -0.11 -28.08
CA LEU A 36 -3.63 -0.38 -26.64
C LEU A 36 -2.40 0.21 -25.93
N ARG A 37 -1.23 0.22 -26.58
CA ARG A 37 -0.04 0.91 -26.04
C ARG A 37 -0.20 2.42 -26.02
N ASP A 38 -0.68 3.02 -27.11
CA ASP A 38 -0.77 4.48 -27.23
C ASP A 38 -1.89 5.11 -26.37
N ASP A 39 -3.00 4.39 -26.15
CA ASP A 39 -4.10 4.86 -25.29
C ASP A 39 -3.79 4.68 -23.78
N LEU A 40 -2.98 3.67 -23.40
CA LEU A 40 -2.51 3.45 -22.01
C LEU A 40 -1.47 4.50 -21.55
N VAL A 41 -0.80 5.20 -22.47
CA VAL A 41 0.24 6.19 -22.15
C VAL A 41 -0.33 7.58 -21.84
N SER A 42 -1.60 7.88 -22.17
CA SER A 42 -2.11 9.27 -22.15
C SER A 42 -3.26 9.59 -21.20
N LYS A 43 -3.83 8.63 -20.48
CA LYS A 43 -4.82 8.85 -19.41
C LYS A 43 -4.55 7.90 -18.26
N ALA A 44 -4.70 8.36 -17.02
CA ALA A 44 -4.67 7.51 -15.82
C ALA A 44 -5.45 6.21 -16.08
N ALA A 45 -4.74 5.11 -16.32
CA ALA A 45 -5.37 3.89 -16.79
C ALA A 45 -6.06 3.21 -15.61
N THR A 46 -7.34 2.88 -15.78
CA THR A 46 -8.12 2.08 -14.81
C THR A 46 -8.42 0.75 -15.44
N ILE A 47 -8.10 -0.33 -14.74
CA ILE A 47 -8.51 -1.69 -15.09
C ILE A 47 -9.59 -2.12 -14.10
N ASP A 48 -10.78 -2.35 -14.63
CA ASP A 48 -11.94 -2.83 -13.89
C ASP A 48 -12.13 -4.33 -14.16
N LEU A 49 -11.95 -5.14 -13.12
CA LEU A 49 -12.13 -6.59 -13.11
C LEU A 49 -13.11 -7.02 -12.01
N GLU A 50 -14.00 -6.13 -11.57
CA GLU A 50 -14.94 -6.44 -10.50
C GLU A 50 -15.93 -7.56 -10.90
N GLY A 51 -16.24 -8.45 -9.95
CA GLY A 51 -17.34 -9.41 -10.08
C GLY A 51 -17.16 -10.48 -11.17
N ASN A 52 -15.94 -10.76 -11.62
CA ASN A 52 -15.68 -11.71 -12.71
C ASN A 52 -15.52 -13.17 -12.25
N GLY A 53 -15.59 -13.42 -10.95
CA GLY A 53 -15.39 -14.76 -10.39
C GLY A 53 -13.96 -15.28 -10.59
N MET A 54 -12.98 -14.38 -10.65
CA MET A 54 -11.55 -14.72 -10.74
C MET A 54 -11.10 -15.42 -9.46
N PHE A 55 -10.16 -16.35 -9.58
CA PHE A 55 -9.63 -17.15 -8.50
C PHE A 55 -8.10 -17.27 -8.64
N SER A 56 -7.49 -18.25 -7.97
CA SER A 56 -6.03 -18.29 -7.84
C SER A 56 -5.25 -18.52 -9.14
N ASN A 57 -5.90 -18.89 -10.24
CA ASN A 57 -5.24 -19.05 -11.54
C ASN A 57 -4.86 -17.69 -12.16
N GLU A 58 -5.61 -16.64 -11.89
CA GLU A 58 -5.40 -15.33 -12.47
C GLU A 58 -4.42 -14.47 -11.64
N SER A 59 -4.29 -14.76 -10.34
CA SER A 59 -3.43 -14.01 -9.42
C SER A 59 -1.97 -13.86 -9.90
N PRO A 60 -1.27 -14.91 -10.41
CA PRO A 60 0.09 -14.78 -10.92
C PRO A 60 0.22 -13.83 -12.11
N ILE A 61 -0.79 -13.80 -12.98
CA ILE A 61 -0.81 -12.94 -14.17
C ILE A 61 -0.95 -11.48 -13.74
N ILE A 62 -1.84 -11.21 -12.79
CA ILE A 62 -2.04 -9.86 -12.24
C ILE A 62 -0.77 -9.41 -11.49
N ALA A 63 -0.16 -10.31 -10.71
CA ALA A 63 1.08 -10.06 -9.98
C ALA A 63 2.24 -9.70 -10.93
N GLU A 64 2.47 -10.49 -11.97
CA GLU A 64 3.50 -10.19 -12.99
C GLU A 64 3.24 -8.85 -13.69
N PHE A 65 1.98 -8.57 -14.02
CA PHE A 65 1.59 -7.29 -14.59
C PHE A 65 1.89 -6.12 -13.63
N LEU A 66 1.55 -6.23 -12.33
CA LEU A 66 1.86 -5.21 -11.34
C LEU A 66 3.39 -5.03 -11.15
N ALA A 67 4.15 -6.12 -11.14
CA ALA A 67 5.61 -6.08 -11.01
C ALA A 67 6.30 -5.39 -12.20
N SER A 68 5.68 -5.39 -13.39
CA SER A 68 6.16 -4.65 -14.56
C SER A 68 6.03 -3.12 -14.43
N ASN A 69 5.42 -2.65 -13.34
CA ASN A 69 5.19 -1.23 -13.03
C ASN A 69 4.53 -0.44 -14.18
N PRO A 70 3.39 -0.91 -14.71
CA PRO A 70 2.70 -0.26 -15.82
C PRO A 70 2.17 1.10 -15.37
N PRO A 71 1.93 2.07 -16.27
CA PRO A 71 1.32 3.37 -15.92
C PRO A 71 -0.18 3.25 -15.57
N LEU A 72 -0.51 2.38 -14.62
CA LEU A 72 -1.85 2.07 -14.15
C LEU A 72 -2.17 2.92 -12.92
N ALA A 73 -3.28 3.64 -12.95
CA ALA A 73 -3.74 4.42 -11.81
C ALA A 73 -4.61 3.60 -10.86
N SER A 74 -5.45 2.71 -11.38
CA SER A 74 -6.39 1.94 -10.54
C SER A 74 -6.59 0.52 -11.05
N LEU A 75 -6.61 -0.42 -10.12
CA LEU A 75 -6.94 -1.83 -10.34
C LEU A 75 -8.09 -2.22 -9.41
N LEU A 76 -9.24 -2.57 -9.99
CA LEU A 76 -10.44 -2.95 -9.26
C LEU A 76 -10.65 -4.46 -9.37
N LEU A 77 -10.47 -5.18 -8.27
CA LEU A 77 -10.61 -6.64 -8.14
C LEU A 77 -11.79 -7.04 -7.24
N LYS A 78 -12.66 -6.08 -6.91
CA LYS A 78 -13.77 -6.26 -5.97
C LYS A 78 -14.70 -7.43 -6.37
N GLY A 79 -15.17 -8.20 -5.40
CA GLY A 79 -16.20 -9.22 -5.61
C GLY A 79 -15.74 -10.43 -6.44
N ASN A 80 -14.45 -10.78 -6.35
CA ASN A 80 -13.90 -12.01 -6.94
C ASN A 80 -13.72 -13.10 -5.86
N CYS A 81 -12.94 -14.13 -6.14
CA CYS A 81 -12.70 -15.27 -5.26
C CYS A 81 -11.22 -15.43 -4.87
N PHE A 82 -10.46 -14.33 -4.82
CA PHE A 82 -9.08 -14.34 -4.31
C PHE A 82 -9.04 -14.69 -2.82
N ASP A 83 -8.02 -15.43 -2.41
CA ASP A 83 -7.77 -15.81 -1.01
C ASP A 83 -6.48 -15.18 -0.45
N ASP A 84 -6.08 -15.60 0.76
CA ASP A 84 -4.88 -15.10 1.43
C ASP A 84 -3.58 -15.38 0.65
N ALA A 85 -3.49 -16.50 -0.07
CA ALA A 85 -2.32 -16.84 -0.86
C ALA A 85 -2.21 -15.94 -2.09
N ASP A 86 -3.35 -15.64 -2.72
CA ASP A 86 -3.43 -14.69 -3.82
C ASP A 86 -3.08 -13.28 -3.37
N ALA A 87 -3.60 -12.85 -2.21
CA ALA A 87 -3.28 -11.55 -1.62
C ALA A 87 -1.77 -11.39 -1.35
N ALA A 88 -1.10 -12.44 -0.83
CA ALA A 88 0.33 -12.41 -0.60
C ALA A 88 1.12 -12.21 -1.91
N LEU A 89 0.75 -12.91 -2.98
CA LEU A 89 1.41 -12.80 -4.28
C LEU A 89 1.25 -11.40 -4.91
N LEU A 90 0.04 -10.83 -4.79
CA LEU A 90 -0.25 -9.47 -5.23
C LEU A 90 0.50 -8.43 -4.38
N ALA A 91 0.55 -8.61 -3.06
CA ALA A 91 1.25 -7.74 -2.13
C ALA A 91 2.76 -7.69 -2.41
N ASP A 92 3.38 -8.85 -2.66
CA ASP A 92 4.81 -8.93 -3.03
C ASP A 92 5.10 -8.10 -4.27
N SER A 93 4.26 -8.20 -5.30
CA SER A 93 4.41 -7.43 -6.53
C SER A 93 4.16 -5.93 -6.32
N LEU A 94 3.17 -5.61 -5.48
CA LEU A 94 2.80 -4.25 -5.13
C LEU A 94 3.92 -3.51 -4.38
N SER A 95 4.74 -4.21 -3.59
CA SER A 95 5.85 -3.62 -2.83
C SER A 95 6.83 -2.84 -3.71
N SER A 96 7.01 -3.26 -4.96
CA SER A 96 7.92 -2.65 -5.93
C SER A 96 7.22 -1.74 -6.95
N ASN A 97 5.88 -1.77 -7.01
CA ASN A 97 5.10 -0.94 -7.92
C ASN A 97 5.00 0.50 -7.38
N THR A 98 5.28 1.50 -8.22
CA THR A 98 5.30 2.91 -7.83
C THR A 98 4.32 3.78 -8.64
N THR A 99 3.47 3.14 -9.43
CA THR A 99 2.55 3.79 -10.37
C THR A 99 1.11 3.65 -9.91
N LEU A 100 0.74 2.49 -9.35
CA LEU A 100 -0.60 2.18 -8.89
C LEU A 100 -1.01 3.09 -7.73
N ARG A 101 -2.17 3.74 -7.88
CA ARG A 101 -2.72 4.64 -6.86
C ARG A 101 -3.87 4.03 -6.08
N VAL A 102 -4.62 3.11 -6.68
CA VAL A 102 -5.74 2.43 -6.03
C VAL A 102 -5.73 0.95 -6.38
N LEU A 103 -5.82 0.12 -5.35
CA LEU A 103 -6.14 -1.30 -5.43
C LEU A 103 -7.41 -1.55 -4.62
N ASP A 104 -8.46 -2.04 -5.24
CA ASP A 104 -9.66 -2.48 -4.52
C ASP A 104 -9.78 -4.00 -4.59
N PHE A 105 -9.75 -4.68 -3.44
CA PHE A 105 -9.99 -6.12 -3.36
C PHE A 105 -11.24 -6.47 -2.53
N ASP A 106 -12.10 -5.51 -2.20
CA ASP A 106 -13.25 -5.74 -1.32
C ASP A 106 -14.13 -6.90 -1.80
N GLY A 107 -14.76 -7.63 -0.88
CA GLY A 107 -15.67 -8.72 -1.23
C GLY A 107 -15.00 -9.95 -1.88
N ASN A 108 -13.69 -10.13 -1.70
CA ASN A 108 -12.97 -11.38 -1.96
C ASN A 108 -12.95 -12.28 -0.70
N ASN A 109 -12.37 -13.47 -0.79
CA ASN A 109 -12.18 -14.40 0.33
C ASN A 109 -10.84 -14.19 1.08
N ILE A 110 -10.41 -12.93 1.15
CA ILE A 110 -9.18 -12.53 1.85
C ILE A 110 -9.49 -12.34 3.33
N GLN A 111 -8.75 -13.03 4.18
CA GLN A 111 -8.88 -13.03 5.64
C GLN A 111 -7.73 -12.21 6.25
N GLN A 112 -7.36 -12.53 7.49
CA GLN A 112 -6.37 -11.76 8.25
C GLN A 112 -4.96 -11.84 7.66
N GLU A 113 -4.52 -13.01 7.20
CA GLU A 113 -3.15 -13.17 6.69
C GLU A 113 -2.94 -12.41 5.38
N GLY A 114 -3.89 -12.49 4.44
CA GLY A 114 -3.83 -11.72 3.19
C GLY A 114 -3.95 -10.21 3.43
N ARG A 115 -4.78 -9.78 4.39
CA ARG A 115 -4.83 -8.37 4.82
C ARG A 115 -3.45 -7.89 5.32
N LEU A 116 -2.81 -8.67 6.20
CA LEU A 116 -1.49 -8.33 6.74
C LEU A 116 -0.41 -8.30 5.65
N ALA A 117 -0.50 -9.16 4.63
CA ALA A 117 0.40 -9.12 3.49
C ALA A 117 0.32 -7.77 2.75
N PHE A 118 -0.89 -7.32 2.42
CA PHE A 118 -1.08 -6.00 1.79
C PHE A 118 -0.62 -4.84 2.68
N LEU A 119 -0.92 -4.89 3.99
CA LEU A 119 -0.46 -3.88 4.94
C LEU A 119 1.07 -3.81 4.99
N ARG A 120 1.77 -4.95 5.00
CA ARG A 120 3.25 -4.99 4.99
C ARG A 120 3.83 -4.47 3.67
N ALA A 121 3.17 -4.72 2.54
CA ALA A 121 3.61 -4.19 1.25
C ALA A 121 3.58 -2.65 1.18
N ILE A 122 2.59 -2.02 1.83
CA ILE A 122 2.49 -0.56 1.89
C ILE A 122 3.15 0.04 3.14
N PHE A 123 3.33 -0.70 4.22
CA PHE A 123 3.91 -0.19 5.47
C PHE A 123 4.74 -1.28 6.16
N ASP A 124 5.96 -1.47 5.69
CA ASP A 124 6.90 -2.41 6.31
C ASP A 124 7.56 -1.78 7.54
N VAL A 125 7.16 -2.22 8.73
CA VAL A 125 7.63 -1.70 10.02
C VAL A 125 8.87 -2.42 10.56
N SER A 126 9.45 -3.37 9.80
CA SER A 126 10.59 -4.17 10.26
C SER A 126 11.88 -3.36 10.45
N SER A 127 12.05 -2.29 9.67
CA SER A 127 13.18 -1.36 9.77
C SER A 127 12.86 -0.04 9.05
N LEU A 128 13.64 1.02 9.30
CA LEU A 128 13.50 2.27 8.54
C LEU A 128 13.80 2.08 7.05
N ALA A 129 14.78 1.24 6.71
CA ALA A 129 15.13 0.97 5.33
C ALA A 129 13.99 0.25 4.59
N ALA A 130 13.40 -0.76 5.22
CA ALA A 130 12.25 -1.48 4.67
C ALA A 130 11.02 -0.58 4.54
N CYS A 131 10.71 0.21 5.56
CA CYS A 131 9.66 1.22 5.49
C CYS A 131 9.87 2.19 4.33
N ALA A 132 11.10 2.68 4.15
CA ALA A 132 11.44 3.64 3.10
C ALA A 132 11.42 3.04 1.69
N ALA A 133 11.50 1.70 1.59
CA ALA A 133 11.42 0.95 0.34
C ALA A 133 10.00 0.44 0.04
N SER A 134 9.11 0.43 1.03
CA SER A 134 7.71 -0.01 0.88
C SER A 134 6.91 0.89 -0.08
N ASN A 135 5.72 0.43 -0.47
CA ASN A 135 4.88 1.17 -1.38
C ASN A 135 4.27 2.44 -0.71
N HIS A 136 4.60 3.60 -1.28
CA HIS A 136 4.13 4.92 -0.81
C HIS A 136 3.08 5.58 -1.72
N THR A 137 2.55 4.83 -2.68
CA THR A 137 1.72 5.35 -3.78
C THR A 137 0.31 4.78 -3.81
N CYS A 138 0.15 3.52 -3.45
CA CYS A 138 -1.09 2.77 -3.61
C CYS A 138 -1.94 2.81 -2.34
N ARG A 139 -3.19 3.27 -2.46
CA ARG A 139 -4.23 3.13 -1.45
C ARG A 139 -4.95 1.81 -1.68
N ILE A 140 -5.09 1.00 -0.63
CA ILE A 140 -5.72 -0.32 -0.73
C ILE A 140 -7.08 -0.29 -0.04
N GLN A 141 -8.14 -0.60 -0.79
CA GLN A 141 -9.49 -0.78 -0.28
C GLN A 141 -9.72 -2.25 0.07
N GLY A 142 -10.50 -2.50 1.12
CA GLY A 142 -10.74 -3.84 1.68
C GLY A 142 -9.84 -4.26 2.85
N LEU A 143 -9.00 -3.35 3.34
CA LEU A 143 -8.19 -3.59 4.55
C LEU A 143 -8.96 -3.50 5.89
N GLY A 144 -10.28 -3.27 5.88
CA GLY A 144 -11.01 -2.96 7.11
C GLY A 144 -10.91 -1.47 7.49
N GLN A 145 -11.26 -1.12 8.74
CA GLN A 145 -11.59 0.25 9.20
C GLN A 145 -10.80 1.41 8.55
N VAL A 146 -11.52 2.53 8.37
CA VAL A 146 -11.13 3.91 7.96
C VAL A 146 -9.65 4.26 8.22
N LEU A 147 -8.77 3.70 7.43
CA LEU A 147 -7.33 3.88 7.54
C LEU A 147 -6.84 4.40 6.20
N CYS A 148 -6.33 5.62 6.24
CA CYS A 148 -5.87 6.30 5.06
C CYS A 148 -4.33 6.25 4.99
N LEU A 149 -3.75 5.04 4.93
CA LEU A 149 -2.36 4.91 4.49
C LEU A 149 -2.27 5.31 3.01
N ASN A 150 -1.17 5.97 2.64
CA ASN A 150 -0.97 6.50 1.30
C ASN A 150 -2.04 7.53 0.87
N CYS A 151 -2.58 8.30 1.81
CA CYS A 151 -3.64 9.27 1.53
C CYS A 151 -3.14 10.54 0.85
N TYR A 152 -1.89 10.95 1.09
CA TYR A 152 -1.30 12.10 0.43
C TYR A 152 -1.11 11.82 -1.06
N ASP A 153 -1.33 12.84 -1.89
CA ASP A 153 -1.17 12.71 -3.34
C ASP A 153 0.32 12.53 -3.71
N GLU A 154 1.19 13.23 -2.98
CA GLU A 154 2.64 13.13 -3.10
C GLU A 154 3.19 11.91 -2.35
N PRO A 155 3.84 10.96 -3.04
CA PRO A 155 4.40 9.77 -2.40
C PRO A 155 5.43 10.06 -1.31
N CYS A 156 6.10 11.22 -1.40
CA CYS A 156 7.11 11.62 -0.44
C CYS A 156 6.49 11.89 0.95
N ASP A 157 5.28 12.44 1.00
CA ASP A 157 4.65 12.80 2.27
C ASP A 157 4.17 11.54 2.99
N ASN A 158 3.54 10.62 2.23
CA ASN A 158 3.20 9.27 2.72
C ASN A 158 4.43 8.53 3.29
N LYS A 159 5.59 8.68 2.63
CA LYS A 159 6.84 8.07 3.06
C LYS A 159 7.33 8.63 4.39
N TRP A 160 7.38 9.96 4.50
CA TRP A 160 7.88 10.60 5.72
C TRP A 160 6.95 10.41 6.90
N GLU A 161 5.64 10.39 6.68
CA GLU A 161 4.66 10.08 7.72
C GLU A 161 4.92 8.70 8.34
N LYS A 162 5.09 7.67 7.51
CA LYS A 162 5.39 6.30 7.95
C LYS A 162 6.73 6.21 8.70
N ILE A 163 7.75 6.93 8.23
CA ILE A 163 9.05 7.00 8.90
C ILE A 163 8.92 7.63 10.29
N PHE A 164 8.22 8.77 10.42
CA PHE A 164 7.98 9.40 11.71
C PHE A 164 7.17 8.50 12.65
N ALA A 165 6.17 7.79 12.13
CA ALA A 165 5.40 6.82 12.90
C ALA A 165 6.29 5.70 13.46
N ILE A 166 7.16 5.08 12.66
CA ILE A 166 8.09 4.05 13.14
C ILE A 166 9.03 4.62 14.21
N LEU A 167 9.58 5.80 13.98
CA LEU A 167 10.49 6.45 14.93
C LEU A 167 9.82 6.69 16.29
N ALA A 168 8.58 7.18 16.31
CA ALA A 168 7.86 7.43 17.56
C ALA A 168 7.40 6.14 18.24
N LEU A 169 6.72 5.26 17.50
CA LEU A 169 5.97 4.14 18.07
C LEU A 169 6.90 3.01 18.55
N SER A 170 8.09 2.87 17.96
CA SER A 170 9.06 1.84 18.34
C SER A 170 9.88 2.16 19.60
N GLY A 171 9.78 3.36 20.19
CA GLY A 171 10.61 3.76 21.35
C GLY A 171 10.22 3.02 22.64
N GLN A 172 11.17 2.38 23.33
CA GLN A 172 10.89 1.67 24.60
C GLN A 172 10.72 2.64 25.77
N ASP A 173 11.76 3.42 26.09
CA ASP A 173 11.81 4.32 27.25
C ASP A 173 11.71 5.81 26.87
N SER A 174 12.14 6.16 25.65
CA SER A 174 11.99 7.50 25.06
C SER A 174 10.82 7.53 24.08
N PHE A 175 10.22 8.70 23.91
CA PHE A 175 9.12 8.91 22.96
C PHE A 175 9.52 8.69 21.49
N THR A 176 10.83 8.76 21.18
CA THR A 176 11.38 8.45 19.85
C THR A 176 12.50 7.43 19.98
N ASN A 177 12.52 6.41 19.12
CA ASN A 177 13.57 5.41 19.02
C ASN A 177 14.74 5.91 18.16
N THR A 178 15.70 6.55 18.82
CA THR A 178 16.86 7.14 18.14
C THR A 178 17.88 6.09 17.68
N ALA A 179 17.80 4.86 18.18
CA ALA A 179 18.67 3.77 17.75
C ALA A 179 18.44 3.38 16.27
N LEU A 180 17.21 3.57 15.76
CA LEU A 180 16.89 3.33 14.35
C LEU A 180 17.65 4.28 13.40
N LEU A 181 18.11 5.42 13.90
CA LEU A 181 18.86 6.41 13.12
C LEU A 181 20.38 6.18 13.16
N SER A 182 20.86 5.15 13.86
CA SER A 182 22.29 4.85 13.98
C SER A 182 22.98 4.57 12.64
N GLU A 183 22.23 4.02 11.68
CA GLU A 183 22.69 3.76 10.31
C GLU A 183 22.32 4.89 9.33
N VAL A 184 21.60 5.93 9.78
CA VAL A 184 21.15 7.03 8.94
C VAL A 184 22.24 8.10 8.86
N PRO A 185 22.75 8.45 7.66
CA PRO A 185 23.77 9.47 7.51
C PRO A 185 23.36 10.82 8.10
N ALA A 186 24.27 11.49 8.82
CA ALA A 186 24.01 12.81 9.39
C ALA A 186 23.61 13.87 8.33
N SER A 187 24.01 13.66 7.07
CA SER A 187 23.60 14.49 5.93
C SER A 187 22.10 14.48 5.63
N LEU A 188 21.35 13.49 6.14
CA LEU A 188 19.90 13.41 5.98
C LEU A 188 19.14 14.19 7.06
N MET A 189 19.82 14.70 8.09
CA MET A 189 19.18 15.48 9.15
C MET A 189 18.51 16.77 8.68
N PRO A 190 19.13 17.59 7.79
CA PRO A 190 18.44 18.74 7.23
C PRO A 190 17.14 18.36 6.50
N VAL A 191 17.12 17.21 5.83
CA VAL A 191 15.92 16.71 5.13
C VAL A 191 14.84 16.31 6.14
N LEU A 192 15.23 15.59 7.20
CA LEU A 192 14.32 15.20 8.28
C LEU A 192 13.71 16.43 8.96
N LEU A 193 14.53 17.44 9.29
CA LEU A 193 14.08 18.71 9.86
C LEU A 193 13.12 19.46 8.94
N HIS A 194 13.45 19.53 7.65
CA HIS A 194 12.60 20.19 6.66
C HIS A 194 11.24 19.51 6.56
N ARG A 195 11.20 18.17 6.51
CA ARG A 195 9.97 17.37 6.40
C ARG A 195 9.11 17.44 7.67
N ALA A 196 9.73 17.54 8.84
CA ALA A 196 8.98 17.73 10.08
C ALA A 196 8.25 19.08 10.16
N ASN A 197 8.73 20.09 9.44
CA ASN A 197 8.12 21.41 9.38
C ASN A 197 7.00 21.52 8.34
N ASP A 198 6.88 20.54 7.44
CA ASP A 198 6.00 20.56 6.26
C ASP A 198 4.82 19.58 6.42
N GLN A 199 4.13 19.65 7.56
CA GLN A 199 3.06 18.70 7.91
C GLN A 199 1.68 19.34 7.76
N ASP A 200 0.95 18.92 6.74
CA ASP A 200 -0.50 19.12 6.66
C ASP A 200 -1.22 18.14 7.61
N GLU A 201 -2.35 18.57 8.15
CA GLU A 201 -3.17 17.73 9.02
C GLU A 201 -3.81 16.63 8.16
N ILE A 202 -3.57 15.34 8.46
CA ILE A 202 -4.47 14.19 8.28
C ILE A 202 -3.67 12.89 8.49
N VAL A 203 -4.13 12.05 9.42
CA VAL A 203 -4.28 10.57 9.36
C VAL A 203 -4.53 10.10 10.80
N THR A 204 -5.70 9.52 11.01
CA THR A 204 -6.07 8.83 12.25
C THR A 204 -5.83 7.33 12.07
N GLY A 205 -5.18 6.67 13.04
CA GLY A 205 -5.10 5.19 13.09
C GLY A 205 -3.77 4.56 12.68
N ILE A 206 -2.76 5.32 12.23
CA ILE A 206 -1.42 4.74 11.92
C ILE A 206 -0.78 4.04 13.13
N ALA A 207 -1.07 4.51 14.34
CA ALA A 207 -0.60 3.88 15.57
C ALA A 207 -1.21 2.47 15.77
N ASP A 208 -2.51 2.31 15.53
CA ASP A 208 -3.17 1.02 15.64
C ASP A 208 -2.65 0.03 14.60
N LEU A 209 -2.41 0.50 13.36
CA LEU A 209 -1.80 -0.31 12.31
C LEU A 209 -0.39 -0.77 12.66
N TYR A 210 0.44 0.16 13.17
CA TYR A 210 1.78 -0.19 13.61
C TYR A 210 1.73 -1.30 14.66
N LEU A 211 0.83 -1.18 15.65
CA LEU A 211 0.66 -2.16 16.73
C LEU A 211 0.12 -3.49 16.24
N GLU A 212 -0.81 -3.48 15.28
CA GLU A 212 -1.29 -4.69 14.62
C GLU A 212 -0.14 -5.40 13.89
N LEU A 213 0.69 -4.66 13.15
CA LEU A 213 1.80 -5.22 12.38
C LEU A 213 2.88 -5.87 13.24
N ILE A 214 3.11 -5.36 14.46
CA ILE A 214 4.09 -5.91 15.41
C ILE A 214 3.48 -6.80 16.49
N ASP A 215 2.16 -7.06 16.44
CA ASP A 215 1.40 -7.81 17.47
C ASP A 215 1.67 -7.28 18.90
N ALA A 216 1.59 -5.96 19.07
CA ALA A 216 1.85 -5.30 20.35
C ALA A 216 0.59 -4.66 20.92
N ARG A 217 0.56 -4.54 22.25
CA ARG A 217 -0.52 -3.85 22.95
C ARG A 217 -0.29 -2.35 22.98
N ARG A 218 -1.40 -1.63 22.88
CA ARG A 218 -1.42 -0.18 23.03
C ARG A 218 -1.01 0.24 24.46
N CYS A 219 -0.32 1.37 24.59
CA CYS A 219 0.08 1.94 25.86
C CYS A 219 0.06 3.47 25.78
N LYS A 220 0.26 4.14 26.93
CA LYS A 220 0.09 5.59 27.09
C LYS A 220 0.87 6.44 26.06
N LYS A 221 2.04 5.98 25.61
CA LYS A 221 2.83 6.73 24.60
C LYS A 221 2.13 6.79 23.24
N HIS A 222 1.40 5.74 22.86
CA HIS A 222 0.64 5.71 21.61
C HIS A 222 -0.55 6.66 21.66
N ASP A 223 -1.18 6.80 22.83
CA ASP A 223 -2.24 7.79 23.05
C ASP A 223 -1.69 9.22 22.96
N VAL A 224 -0.55 9.48 23.62
CA VAL A 224 0.14 10.77 23.49
C VAL A 224 0.49 11.06 22.03
N TRP A 225 0.98 10.06 21.28
CA TRP A 225 1.27 10.21 19.86
C TRP A 225 0.03 10.62 19.05
N ASP A 226 -1.10 9.96 19.27
CA ASP A 226 -2.33 10.30 18.55
C ASP A 226 -2.85 11.69 18.91
N ASP A 227 -2.70 12.10 20.17
CA ASP A 227 -3.11 13.43 20.67
C ASP A 227 -2.24 14.59 20.11
N LEU A 228 -1.06 14.32 19.55
CA LEU A 228 -0.17 15.35 19.02
C LEU A 228 -0.72 16.02 17.74
N GLY A 229 -1.65 15.38 17.02
CA GLY A 229 -2.17 15.89 15.75
C GLY A 229 -1.05 16.23 14.77
N ASN A 230 -1.05 17.45 14.23
CA ASN A 230 -0.02 17.95 13.29
C ASN A 230 1.36 18.18 13.92
N LYS A 231 1.51 18.04 15.24
CA LYS A 231 2.81 18.24 15.95
C LYS A 231 3.64 16.97 16.06
N LYS A 232 3.16 15.84 15.53
CA LYS A 232 3.81 14.52 15.55
C LYS A 232 5.26 14.58 15.10
N ALA A 233 5.52 15.05 13.88
CA ALA A 233 6.86 15.09 13.32
C ALA A 233 7.81 16.04 14.07
N LEU A 234 7.31 17.21 14.49
CA LEU A 234 8.06 18.16 15.32
C LEU A 234 8.42 17.56 16.69
N SER A 235 7.52 16.79 17.30
CA SER A 235 7.79 16.09 18.57
C SER A 235 8.90 15.06 18.39
N CYS A 236 8.88 14.26 17.29
CA CYS A 236 9.96 13.33 16.97
C CYS A 236 11.31 14.04 16.84
N VAL A 237 11.34 15.16 16.12
CA VAL A 237 12.55 15.96 15.93
C VAL A 237 13.07 16.52 17.24
N TYR A 238 12.18 17.07 18.06
CA TYR A 238 12.55 17.62 19.37
C TYR A 238 13.23 16.54 20.23
N ASP A 239 12.63 15.36 20.32
CA ASP A 239 13.18 14.25 21.10
C ASP A 239 14.48 13.71 20.51
N LEU A 240 14.60 13.67 19.19
CA LEU A 240 15.84 13.31 18.50
C LEU A 240 16.98 14.27 18.90
N ILE A 241 16.78 15.57 18.73
CA ILE A 241 17.78 16.60 19.07
C ILE A 241 18.10 16.55 20.57
N ARG A 242 17.09 16.36 21.42
CA ARG A 242 17.27 16.21 22.87
C ARG A 242 18.08 14.96 23.24
N SER A 243 17.92 13.86 22.51
CA SER A 243 18.70 12.64 22.74
C SER A 243 20.15 12.75 22.27
N TRP A 244 20.41 13.64 21.30
CA TRP A 244 21.71 13.93 20.72
C TRP A 244 22.57 14.88 21.55
N VAL A 245 22.17 15.18 22.79
CA VAL A 245 23.00 15.98 23.70
C VAL A 245 24.41 15.39 23.71
N VAL A 246 25.31 16.14 23.07
CA VAL A 246 26.74 15.87 23.01
C VAL A 246 27.23 15.79 24.45
N PRO A 247 27.85 14.68 24.90
CA PRO A 247 28.28 14.53 26.29
C PRO A 247 29.25 15.59 26.82
N SER A 248 29.75 16.51 25.99
CA SER A 248 30.69 17.55 26.44
C SER A 248 30.82 18.66 25.39
N ILE A 249 29.99 19.70 25.47
CA ILE A 249 30.43 21.04 25.02
C ILE A 249 30.96 21.85 26.22
N TYR A 250 30.90 21.26 27.42
CA TYR A 250 31.47 21.75 28.66
C TYR A 250 32.39 20.69 29.28
N VAL A 251 33.54 20.43 28.65
CA VAL A 251 34.75 19.93 29.34
C VAL A 251 35.93 20.74 28.82
#